data_AF-A0A1V6P131-F1
#
_entry.id   AF-A0A1V6P131-F1
#
_cell.length_a   1.000
_cell.length_b   1.000
_cell.length_c   1.000
_cell.angle_alpha   90.00
_cell.angle_beta   90.00
_cell.angle_gamma   90.00
#
_symmetry.space_group_name_H-M   'P 1'
#
loop_
_entity.id
_entity.type
_entity.pdbx_description
1 polymer ?
#
loop_
_entity_poly.entity_id
_entity_poly.type
_entity_poly.pdbx_seq_one_letter_code
_entity_poly.pdbx_strand_id
1 'polypeptide(L)'
;MPPQPPVAGQRPLSDPDYDLSHIIKLRSESDWIRWSHDLKIALDLINRGYWEIVNGNKPRPSEPKYTVTTAEEVKRDIARRERIPVLRVTQQELTIAMHDIAQENSRRRERYETRLERWEDENWRALEVREAYLRLLYYYGDGLPNTIMTWTKWTKIRFEPNMSHMTFLLHWNNALQELVLLADVPPFLRFMQFVAAMEHNEGASKFLEAPFPEDAENSTEELYKHFLACYED
;
A
#
# COMPACT_ATOMS: atom_id res chain seq x y z
N MET A 1 25.64 -31.57 -6.83
CA MET A 1 24.33 -31.90 -6.20
C MET A 1 23.43 -30.69 -6.38
N PRO A 2 22.23 -30.83 -6.96
CA PRO A 2 21.27 -29.74 -6.98
C PRO A 2 20.77 -29.45 -5.55
N PRO A 3 20.53 -28.18 -5.19
CA PRO A 3 19.99 -27.83 -3.88
C PRO A 3 18.60 -28.44 -3.71
N GLN A 4 18.35 -29.04 -2.56
CA GLN A 4 17.01 -29.58 -2.23
C GLN A 4 16.00 -28.43 -2.16
N PRO A 5 14.77 -28.62 -2.67
CA PRO A 5 13.71 -27.65 -2.49
C PRO A 5 13.37 -27.50 -1.00
N PRO A 6 13.08 -26.28 -0.51
CA PRO A 6 12.69 -26.07 0.88
C PRO A 6 11.38 -26.80 1.19
N VAL A 7 11.32 -27.37 2.40
CA VAL A 7 10.16 -28.09 2.93
C VAL A 7 8.98 -27.12 3.05
N ALA A 8 7.85 -27.47 2.43
CA ALA A 8 6.61 -26.71 2.53
C ALA A 8 6.19 -26.60 4.01
N GLY A 9 6.06 -25.37 4.52
CA GLY A 9 5.56 -25.10 5.88
C GLY A 9 6.50 -24.31 6.80
N GLN A 10 7.76 -24.09 6.43
CA GLN A 10 8.62 -23.16 7.17
C GLN A 10 8.48 -21.76 6.58
N ARG A 11 7.57 -20.96 7.15
CA ARG A 11 7.62 -19.50 6.99
C ARG A 11 8.89 -19.01 7.69
N PRO A 12 9.77 -18.25 7.02
CA PRO A 12 10.85 -17.58 7.74
C PRO A 12 10.21 -16.58 8.70
N LEU A 13 10.28 -16.91 9.99
CA LEU A 13 10.08 -15.94 11.05
C LEU A 13 11.07 -14.80 10.78
N SER A 14 10.52 -13.59 10.70
CA SER A 14 11.22 -12.31 10.57
C SER A 14 12.54 -12.34 11.32
N ASP A 15 13.64 -12.34 10.57
CA ASP A 15 15.00 -12.29 11.12
C ASP A 15 15.23 -10.86 11.64
N PRO A 16 15.35 -10.63 12.96
CA PRO A 16 15.42 -9.29 13.53
C PRO A 16 16.74 -8.56 13.21
N ASP A 17 17.74 -9.24 12.62
CA ASP A 17 19.05 -8.69 12.29
C ASP A 17 19.20 -8.29 10.80
N TYR A 18 18.11 -8.17 10.05
CA TYR A 18 18.18 -7.69 8.67
C TYR A 18 18.52 -6.19 8.65
N ASP A 19 19.80 -5.89 8.48
CA ASP A 19 20.31 -4.52 8.38
C ASP A 19 19.65 -3.79 7.19
N LEU A 20 18.75 -2.86 7.50
CA LEU A 20 17.99 -2.10 6.51
C LEU A 20 18.81 -0.96 5.88
N SER A 21 20.08 -0.76 6.28
CA SER A 21 20.94 0.33 5.79
C SER A 21 21.22 0.25 4.28
N HIS A 22 21.11 -0.94 3.70
CA HIS A 22 21.31 -1.21 2.28
C HIS A 22 20.02 -1.15 1.45
N ILE A 23 18.86 -0.90 2.09
CA ILE A 23 17.65 -0.58 1.34
C ILE A 23 17.89 0.77 0.66
N ILE A 24 17.95 0.74 -0.67
CA ILE A 24 18.04 1.93 -1.51
C ILE A 24 16.92 2.86 -1.07
N LYS A 25 17.29 3.96 -0.40
CA LYS A 25 16.32 5.01 -0.07
C LYS A 25 15.75 5.51 -1.39
N LEU A 26 14.46 5.30 -1.62
CA LEU A 26 13.74 5.78 -2.79
C LEU A 26 13.58 7.30 -2.66
N ARG A 27 14.59 8.06 -3.09
CA ARG A 27 14.69 9.51 -2.86
C ARG A 27 14.10 10.35 -4.00
N SER A 28 13.80 9.72 -5.14
CA SER A 28 13.30 10.40 -6.34
C SER A 28 12.39 9.50 -7.16
N GLU A 29 11.60 10.11 -8.04
CA GLU A 29 10.79 9.40 -9.05
C GLU A 29 11.67 8.50 -9.94
N SER A 30 12.87 8.95 -10.30
CA SER A 30 13.84 8.13 -11.04
C SER A 30 14.31 6.91 -10.25
N ASP A 31 14.51 7.03 -8.93
CA ASP A 31 14.88 5.89 -8.08
C ASP A 31 13.72 4.88 -7.99
N TRP A 32 12.48 5.37 -7.93
CA TRP A 32 11.29 4.54 -7.95
C TRP A 32 11.13 3.77 -9.26
N ILE A 33 11.24 4.46 -10.41
CA ILE A 33 11.15 3.83 -11.73
C ILE A 33 12.23 2.76 -11.89
N ARG A 34 13.46 3.07 -11.50
CA ARG A 34 14.58 2.13 -11.55
C ARG A 34 14.34 0.93 -10.64
N TRP A 35 13.95 1.15 -9.39
CA TRP A 35 13.66 0.07 -8.45
C TRP A 35 12.51 -0.82 -8.96
N SER A 36 11.43 -0.24 -9.46
CA SER A 36 10.30 -1.00 -10.00
C SER A 36 10.71 -1.82 -11.23
N HIS A 37 11.60 -1.28 -12.07
CA HIS A 37 12.15 -1.98 -13.21
C HIS A 37 13.06 -3.15 -12.78
N ASP A 38 13.93 -2.93 -11.81
CA ASP A 38 14.84 -3.95 -11.27
C ASP A 38 14.06 -5.07 -10.56
N LEU A 39 13.00 -4.72 -9.81
CA LEU A 39 12.06 -5.68 -9.22
C LEU A 39 11.38 -6.53 -10.29
N LYS A 40 10.90 -5.93 -11.38
CA LYS A 40 10.32 -6.67 -12.50
C LYS A 40 11.32 -7.68 -13.07
N ILE A 41 12.55 -7.25 -13.37
CA ILE A 41 13.59 -8.16 -13.89
C ILE A 41 13.84 -9.31 -12.92
N ALA A 42 14.00 -9.03 -11.63
CA ALA A 42 14.25 -10.05 -10.61
C ALA A 42 13.10 -11.07 -10.53
N LEU A 43 11.85 -10.60 -10.58
CA LEU A 43 10.68 -11.48 -10.58
C LEU A 43 10.59 -12.30 -11.87
N ASP A 44 10.84 -11.71 -13.03
CA ASP A 44 10.81 -12.40 -14.32
C ASP A 44 11.88 -13.50 -14.44
N LEU A 45 13.02 -13.32 -13.77
CA LEU A 45 14.07 -14.34 -13.67
C LEU A 45 13.64 -15.56 -12.82
N ILE A 46 12.81 -15.35 -11.80
CA ILE A 46 12.26 -16.44 -10.98
C ILE A 46 11.10 -17.12 -11.72
N ASN A 47 10.13 -16.32 -12.17
CA ASN A 47 8.97 -16.77 -12.92
C ASN A 47 8.39 -15.59 -13.70
N ARG A 48 8.39 -15.68 -15.03
CA ARG A 48 7.86 -14.66 -15.95
C ARG A 48 6.40 -14.22 -15.68
N GLY A 49 5.64 -15.00 -14.93
CA GLY A 49 4.26 -14.67 -14.55
C GLY A 49 4.13 -13.87 -13.25
N TYR A 50 5.20 -13.71 -12.46
CA TYR A 50 5.12 -13.08 -11.14
C TYR A 50 4.91 -11.58 -11.22
N TRP A 51 5.56 -10.90 -12.17
CA TRP A 51 5.31 -9.47 -12.37
C TRP A 51 3.84 -9.19 -12.67
N GLU A 52 3.21 -10.01 -13.51
CA GLU A 52 1.79 -9.89 -13.84
C GLU A 52 0.88 -10.10 -12.63
N ILE A 53 1.30 -10.89 -11.63
CA ILE A 53 0.53 -11.04 -10.38
C ILE A 53 0.73 -9.81 -9.50
N VAL A 54 1.98 -9.36 -9.35
CA VAL A 54 2.35 -8.20 -8.52
C VAL A 54 1.69 -6.92 -9.02
N ASN A 55 1.68 -6.69 -10.33
CA ASN A 55 1.05 -5.51 -10.94
C ASN A 55 -0.49 -5.63 -11.08
N GLY A 56 -1.06 -6.81 -10.81
CA GLY A 56 -2.51 -7.06 -10.87
C GLY A 56 -3.07 -7.49 -12.23
N ASN A 57 -2.24 -7.67 -13.26
CA ASN A 57 -2.67 -8.10 -14.60
C ASN A 57 -3.05 -9.58 -14.68
N LYS A 58 -2.51 -10.43 -13.81
CA LYS A 58 -2.85 -11.85 -13.68
C LYS A 58 -3.68 -12.03 -12.40
N PRO A 59 -5.02 -11.94 -12.49
CA PRO A 59 -5.87 -11.97 -11.33
C PRO A 59 -5.94 -13.36 -10.69
N ARG A 60 -6.26 -13.36 -9.40
CA ARG A 60 -6.71 -14.55 -8.66
C ARG A 60 -7.91 -15.17 -9.38
N PRO A 61 -8.09 -16.50 -9.35
CA PRO A 61 -9.29 -17.14 -9.89
C PRO A 61 -10.56 -16.47 -9.36
N SER A 62 -11.46 -16.11 -10.27
CA SER A 62 -12.73 -15.49 -9.91
C SER A 62 -13.72 -16.55 -9.40
N GLU A 63 -14.54 -16.17 -8.43
CA GLU A 63 -15.63 -17.04 -7.97
C GLU A 63 -16.55 -17.44 -9.15
N PRO A 64 -17.00 -18.71 -9.19
CA PRO A 64 -17.91 -19.16 -10.22
C PRO A 64 -19.26 -18.48 -10.05
N LYS A 65 -19.96 -18.26 -11.17
CA LYS A 65 -21.36 -17.86 -11.12
C LYS A 65 -22.19 -19.03 -10.61
N TYR A 66 -22.69 -18.93 -9.38
CA TYR A 66 -23.64 -19.88 -8.83
C TYR A 66 -24.99 -19.67 -9.50
N THR A 67 -25.67 -20.79 -9.78
CA THR A 67 -27.05 -20.74 -10.22
C THR A 67 -27.90 -20.48 -8.97
N VAL A 68 -28.11 -19.21 -8.64
CA VAL A 68 -29.11 -18.82 -7.64
C VAL A 68 -30.42 -18.72 -8.39
N THR A 69 -31.31 -19.67 -8.12
CA THR A 69 -32.67 -19.65 -8.66
C THR A 69 -33.61 -19.79 -7.49
N THR A 70 -34.47 -18.78 -7.32
CA THR A 70 -35.60 -18.86 -6.41
C THR A 70 -36.48 -20.04 -6.80
N ALA A 71 -37.26 -20.60 -5.87
CA ALA A 71 -38.17 -21.71 -6.16
C ALA A 71 -39.08 -21.39 -7.36
N GLU A 72 -39.52 -20.14 -7.49
CA GLU A 72 -40.35 -19.62 -8.57
C GLU A 72 -39.61 -19.57 -9.92
N GLU A 73 -38.32 -19.25 -9.93
CA GLU A 73 -37.49 -19.33 -11.13
C GLU A 73 -37.23 -20.77 -11.54
N VAL A 74 -36.96 -21.67 -10.58
CA VAL A 74 -36.81 -23.11 -10.85
C VAL A 74 -38.12 -23.67 -11.42
N LYS A 75 -39.28 -23.32 -10.85
CA LYS A 75 -40.60 -23.70 -11.40
C LYS A 75 -40.78 -23.22 -12.84
N ARG A 76 -40.44 -21.96 -13.13
CA ARG A 76 -40.55 -21.42 -14.51
C ARG A 76 -39.61 -22.13 -15.46
N ASP A 77 -38.41 -22.49 -15.01
CA ASP A 77 -37.41 -23.18 -15.83
C ASP A 77 -37.86 -24.62 -16.15
N ILE A 78 -38.34 -25.37 -15.14
CA ILE A 78 -38.96 -26.69 -15.33
C ILE A 78 -40.12 -26.59 -16.32
N ALA A 79 -41.06 -25.67 -16.10
CA ALA A 79 -42.22 -25.47 -16.96
C ALA A 79 -41.82 -25.18 -18.43
N ARG A 80 -40.80 -24.37 -18.64
CA ARG A 80 -40.25 -24.04 -19.96
C ARG A 80 -39.61 -25.27 -20.62
N ARG A 81 -38.81 -26.04 -19.87
CA ARG A 81 -38.10 -27.22 -20.37
C ARG A 81 -39.07 -28.34 -20.75
N GLU A 82 -40.04 -28.61 -19.90
CA GLU A 82 -41.04 -29.68 -20.10
C GLU A 82 -42.23 -29.25 -20.98
N ARG A 83 -42.28 -27.97 -21.39
CA ARG A 83 -43.37 -27.37 -22.18
C ARG A 83 -44.75 -27.54 -21.54
N ILE A 84 -44.81 -27.39 -20.21
CA ILE A 84 -46.04 -27.44 -19.42
C ILE A 84 -46.35 -26.09 -18.78
N PRO A 85 -47.61 -25.80 -18.41
CA PRO A 85 -47.94 -24.63 -17.59
C PRO A 85 -47.23 -24.68 -16.23
N VAL A 86 -46.79 -23.53 -15.71
CA VAL A 86 -46.09 -23.43 -14.40
C VAL A 86 -46.88 -24.06 -13.25
N LEU A 87 -48.22 -23.96 -13.28
CA LEU A 87 -49.11 -24.55 -12.29
C LEU A 87 -49.10 -26.09 -12.27
N ARG A 88 -48.59 -26.74 -13.32
CA ARG A 88 -48.46 -28.19 -13.39
C ARG A 88 -47.14 -28.71 -12.86
N VAL A 89 -46.19 -27.84 -12.52
CA VAL A 89 -44.93 -28.26 -11.88
C VAL A 89 -45.24 -28.74 -10.48
N THR A 90 -44.97 -30.01 -10.23
CA THR A 90 -45.22 -30.64 -8.93
C THR A 90 -44.18 -30.19 -7.91
N GLN A 91 -44.55 -30.23 -6.63
CA GLN A 91 -43.61 -29.94 -5.54
C GLN A 91 -42.43 -30.94 -5.52
N GLN A 92 -42.65 -32.18 -5.97
CA GLN A 92 -41.62 -33.19 -6.07
C GLN A 92 -40.58 -32.82 -7.14
N GLU A 93 -41.02 -32.46 -8.36
CA GLU A 93 -40.12 -32.02 -9.44
C GLU A 93 -39.31 -30.78 -9.03
N LEU A 94 -39.96 -29.82 -8.36
CA LEU A 94 -39.28 -28.65 -7.82
C LEU A 94 -38.19 -29.03 -6.82
N THR A 95 -38.50 -29.93 -5.87
CA THR A 95 -37.56 -30.35 -4.83
C THR A 95 -36.36 -31.06 -5.43
N ILE A 96 -36.58 -31.93 -6.43
CA ILE A 96 -35.51 -32.62 -7.16
C ILE A 96 -34.63 -31.59 -7.89
N ALA A 97 -35.23 -30.68 -8.67
CA ALA A 97 -34.47 -29.68 -9.42
C ALA A 97 -33.67 -28.73 -8.52
N MET A 98 -34.25 -28.29 -7.39
CA MET A 98 -33.54 -27.47 -6.41
C MET A 98 -32.37 -28.23 -5.78
N HIS A 99 -32.54 -29.52 -5.49
CA HIS A 99 -31.47 -30.38 -4.98
C HIS A 99 -30.33 -30.52 -6.01
N ASP A 100 -30.66 -30.75 -7.28
CA ASP A 100 -29.67 -30.86 -8.36
C ASP A 100 -28.88 -29.55 -8.55
N ILE A 101 -29.57 -28.41 -8.49
CA ILE A 101 -28.93 -27.08 -8.54
C ILE A 101 -27.99 -26.87 -7.36
N ALA A 102 -28.40 -27.27 -6.14
CA ALA A 102 -27.57 -27.19 -4.95
C ALA A 102 -26.32 -28.09 -5.07
N GLN A 103 -26.48 -29.31 -5.58
CA GLN A 103 -25.35 -30.22 -5.84
C GLN A 103 -24.38 -29.64 -6.87
N GLU A 104 -24.88 -29.11 -7.98
CA GLU A 104 -24.02 -28.51 -9.01
C GLU A 104 -23.30 -27.26 -8.50
N ASN A 105 -23.98 -26.40 -7.75
CA ASN A 105 -23.35 -25.25 -7.09
C ASN A 105 -22.25 -25.71 -6.11
N SER A 106 -22.47 -26.80 -5.37
CA SER A 106 -21.46 -27.38 -4.48
C SER A 106 -20.24 -27.88 -5.25
N ARG A 107 -20.43 -28.60 -6.36
CA ARG A 107 -19.33 -29.03 -7.24
C ARG A 107 -18.58 -27.86 -7.88
N ARG A 108 -19.28 -26.77 -8.20
CA ARG A 108 -18.63 -25.54 -8.71
C ARG A 108 -17.77 -24.88 -7.64
N ARG A 109 -18.25 -24.83 -6.40
CA ARG A 109 -17.49 -24.31 -5.26
C ARG A 109 -16.24 -25.14 -5.01
N GLU A 110 -16.37 -26.46 -4.92
CA GLU A 110 -15.22 -27.36 -4.70
C GLU A 110 -14.15 -27.18 -5.80
N ARG A 111 -14.56 -27.20 -7.08
CA ARG A 111 -13.63 -26.93 -8.20
C ARG A 111 -13.02 -25.52 -8.17
N TYR A 112 -13.72 -24.55 -7.59
CA TYR A 112 -13.18 -23.21 -7.42
C TYR A 112 -12.14 -23.20 -6.30
N GLU A 113 -12.46 -23.74 -5.13
CA GLU A 113 -11.58 -23.82 -3.96
C GLU A 113 -10.29 -24.56 -4.31
N THR A 114 -10.35 -25.72 -4.98
CA THR A 114 -9.14 -26.45 -5.41
C THR A 114 -8.28 -25.65 -6.39
N ARG A 115 -8.90 -24.94 -7.34
CA ARG A 115 -8.14 -24.09 -8.27
C ARG A 115 -7.54 -22.88 -7.58
N LEU A 116 -8.25 -22.34 -6.61
CA LEU A 116 -7.82 -21.20 -5.84
C LEU A 116 -6.63 -21.55 -4.94
N GLU A 117 -6.74 -22.63 -4.17
CA GLU A 117 -5.68 -23.15 -3.31
C GLU A 117 -4.41 -23.43 -4.13
N ARG A 118 -4.53 -24.17 -5.23
CA ARG A 118 -3.39 -24.42 -6.14
C ARG A 118 -2.77 -23.13 -6.66
N TRP A 119 -3.59 -22.15 -7.05
CA TRP A 119 -3.09 -20.88 -7.54
C TRP A 119 -2.35 -20.12 -6.43
N GLU A 120 -2.84 -20.14 -5.19
CA GLU A 120 -2.15 -19.51 -4.05
C GLU A 120 -0.83 -20.20 -3.74
N ASP A 121 -0.80 -21.54 -3.73
CA ASP A 121 0.40 -22.33 -3.49
C ASP A 121 1.47 -22.13 -4.58
N GLU A 122 1.08 -21.95 -5.83
CA GLU A 122 2.02 -21.68 -6.93
C GLU A 122 2.56 -20.24 -6.91
N ASN A 123 1.81 -19.31 -6.30
CA ASN A 123 2.06 -17.87 -6.41
C ASN A 123 2.25 -17.15 -5.07
N TRP A 124 2.37 -17.86 -3.94
CA TRP A 124 2.47 -17.26 -2.60
C TRP A 124 3.60 -16.23 -2.48
N ARG A 125 4.77 -16.49 -3.07
CA ARG A 125 5.89 -15.54 -3.10
C ARG A 125 5.53 -14.25 -3.83
N ALA A 126 4.85 -14.36 -4.97
CA ALA A 126 4.40 -13.20 -5.73
C ALA A 126 3.32 -12.42 -4.95
N LEU A 127 2.48 -13.09 -4.14
CA LEU A 127 1.51 -12.43 -3.28
C LEU A 127 2.17 -11.66 -2.13
N GLU A 128 3.19 -12.20 -1.48
CA GLU A 128 3.97 -11.48 -0.46
C GLU A 128 4.66 -10.24 -1.05
N VAL A 129 5.32 -10.41 -2.20
CA VAL A 129 5.93 -9.29 -2.93
C VAL A 129 4.88 -8.28 -3.37
N ARG A 130 3.70 -8.72 -3.79
CA ARG A 130 2.58 -7.84 -4.16
C ARG A 130 2.11 -7.00 -2.97
N GLU A 131 2.00 -7.58 -1.78
CA GLU A 131 1.62 -6.83 -0.60
C GLU A 131 2.66 -5.76 -0.24
N ALA A 132 3.94 -6.13 -0.26
CA ALA A 132 5.03 -5.17 -0.06
C ALA A 132 5.04 -4.08 -1.16
N TYR A 133 4.86 -4.47 -2.42
CA TYR A 133 4.79 -3.57 -3.56
C TYR A 133 3.60 -2.60 -3.47
N LEU A 134 2.42 -3.06 -3.05
CA LEU A 134 1.25 -2.21 -2.85
C LEU A 134 1.43 -1.26 -1.67
N ARG A 135 2.05 -1.71 -0.58
CA ARG A 135 2.44 -0.81 0.52
C ARG A 135 3.39 0.25 0.02
N LEU A 136 4.40 -0.14 -0.75
CA LEU A 136 5.33 0.80 -1.38
C LEU A 136 4.59 1.74 -2.35
N LEU A 137 3.70 1.27 -3.21
CA LEU A 137 2.89 2.15 -4.06
C LEU A 137 1.99 3.09 -3.26
N TYR A 138 1.44 2.65 -2.13
CA TYR A 138 0.68 3.53 -1.25
C TYR A 138 1.58 4.62 -0.64
N TYR A 139 2.79 4.27 -0.21
CA TYR A 139 3.75 5.22 0.35
C TYR A 139 4.43 6.10 -0.72
N TYR A 140 4.61 5.60 -1.94
CA TYR A 140 5.52 6.13 -2.96
C TYR A 140 4.86 6.44 -4.33
N GLY A 141 3.63 6.03 -4.57
CA GLY A 141 2.98 6.07 -5.90
C GLY A 141 2.20 7.34 -6.21
N ASP A 142 1.33 7.80 -5.29
CA ASP A 142 0.42 8.93 -5.59
C ASP A 142 0.73 10.23 -4.83
N GLY A 143 1.27 10.15 -3.60
CA GLY A 143 1.63 11.33 -2.80
C GLY A 143 3.10 11.77 -2.94
N LEU A 144 3.94 10.92 -3.52
CA LEU A 144 5.39 11.04 -3.38
C LEU A 144 6.03 12.17 -4.19
N PRO A 145 5.63 12.49 -5.44
CA PRO A 145 6.22 13.62 -6.14
C PRO A 145 6.03 14.93 -5.37
N ASN A 146 4.80 15.17 -4.87
CA ASN A 146 4.50 16.35 -4.05
C ASN A 146 5.21 16.29 -2.70
N THR A 147 5.28 15.12 -2.07
CA THR A 147 5.91 14.95 -0.75
C THR A 147 7.44 15.05 -0.83
N ILE A 148 8.08 14.48 -1.86
CA ILE A 148 9.52 14.61 -2.15
C ILE A 148 9.86 16.03 -2.57
N MET A 149 9.05 16.68 -3.43
CA MET A 149 9.28 18.08 -3.79
C MET A 149 9.22 18.97 -2.55
N THR A 150 8.22 18.74 -1.70
CA THR A 150 8.04 19.46 -0.44
C THR A 150 9.18 19.19 0.54
N TRP A 151 9.59 17.94 0.73
CA TRP A 151 10.76 17.57 1.54
C TRP A 151 12.08 18.16 0.99
N THR A 152 12.28 18.09 -0.32
CA THR A 152 13.46 18.65 -1.01
C THR A 152 13.48 20.18 -0.89
N LYS A 153 12.32 20.81 -0.83
CA LYS A 153 12.18 22.24 -0.55
C LYS A 153 12.56 22.55 0.90
N TRP A 154 12.08 21.77 1.86
CA TRP A 154 12.35 21.99 3.29
C TRP A 154 13.81 21.76 3.67
N THR A 155 14.43 20.70 3.15
CA THR A 155 15.87 20.41 3.35
C THR A 155 16.81 21.46 2.76
N LYS A 156 16.30 22.34 1.89
CA LYS A 156 17.05 23.49 1.35
C LYS A 156 16.91 24.76 2.18
N ILE A 157 16.05 24.81 3.20
CA ILE A 157 15.85 25.99 4.07
C ILE A 157 17.10 26.19 4.93
N ARG A 158 18.08 26.97 4.50
CA ARG A 158 19.33 27.17 5.26
C ARG A 158 19.30 28.50 6.00
N PHE A 159 19.87 28.51 7.21
CA PHE A 159 20.15 29.76 7.92
C PHE A 159 21.36 30.43 7.27
N GLU A 160 21.12 31.47 6.47
CA GLU A 160 22.17 32.21 5.78
C GLU A 160 22.78 33.32 6.67
N PRO A 161 24.05 33.70 6.51
CA PRO A 161 24.72 34.68 7.38
C PRO A 161 24.05 36.06 7.46
N ASN A 162 23.26 36.43 6.45
CA ASN A 162 22.53 37.69 6.33
C ASN A 162 21.02 37.53 6.58
N MET A 163 20.55 36.34 6.98
CA MET A 163 19.16 36.06 7.28
C MET A 163 18.86 36.37 8.74
N SER A 164 17.73 37.03 9.01
CA SER A 164 17.27 37.22 10.40
C SER A 164 16.68 35.93 10.96
N HIS A 165 16.73 35.77 12.28
CA HIS A 165 16.14 34.62 12.99
C HIS A 165 14.64 34.50 12.68
N MET A 166 13.92 35.63 12.61
CA MET A 166 12.50 35.66 12.27
C MET A 166 12.22 35.16 10.84
N THR A 167 13.04 35.54 9.86
CA THR A 167 12.90 35.06 8.48
C THR A 167 13.11 33.55 8.40
N PHE A 168 14.08 33.01 9.14
CA PHE A 168 14.32 31.59 9.21
C PHE A 168 13.17 30.82 9.86
N LEU A 169 12.65 31.31 10.99
CA LEU A 169 11.48 30.75 11.65
C LEU A 169 10.24 30.80 10.75
N LEU A 170 10.06 31.87 9.98
CA LEU A 170 8.96 31.99 9.04
C LEU A 170 9.05 30.96 7.91
N HIS A 171 10.25 30.64 7.42
CA HIS A 171 10.43 29.58 6.43
C HIS A 171 10.03 28.20 6.96
N TRP A 172 10.40 27.88 8.20
CA TRP A 172 9.99 26.62 8.84
C TRP A 172 8.51 26.59 9.21
N ASN A 173 7.94 27.70 9.67
CA ASN A 173 6.51 27.79 9.90
C ASN A 173 5.71 27.60 8.60
N ASN A 174 6.16 28.19 7.49
CA ASN A 174 5.55 27.96 6.18
C ASN A 174 5.67 26.48 5.75
N ALA A 175 6.80 25.84 6.00
CA ALA A 175 6.96 24.39 5.77
C ALA A 175 5.96 23.56 6.60
N LEU A 176 5.76 23.92 7.87
CA LEU A 176 4.77 23.27 8.73
C LEU A 176 3.33 23.50 8.26
N GLN A 177 3.01 24.69 7.75
CA GLN A 177 1.69 24.95 7.15
C GLN A 177 1.47 24.15 5.86
N GLU A 178 2.50 24.03 5.01
CA GLU A 178 2.47 23.18 3.81
C GLU A 178 2.22 21.71 4.16
N LEU A 179 2.77 21.24 5.28
CA LEU A 179 2.55 19.90 5.82
C LEU A 179 1.08 19.67 6.22
N VAL A 180 0.40 20.66 6.79
CA VAL A 180 -1.03 20.58 7.11
C VAL A 180 -1.89 20.44 5.84
N LEU A 181 -1.46 21.06 4.74
CA LEU A 181 -2.14 21.04 3.45
C LEU A 181 -1.96 19.74 2.65
N LEU A 182 -1.01 18.88 3.02
CA LEU A 182 -0.83 17.53 2.46
C LEU A 182 -1.88 16.56 3.02
N ALA A 183 -3.16 16.79 2.69
CA ALA A 183 -4.30 16.02 3.20
C ALA A 183 -4.22 14.52 2.91
N ASP A 184 -3.57 14.13 1.82
CA ASP A 184 -3.47 12.74 1.36
C ASP A 184 -2.38 11.92 2.08
N VAL A 185 -1.55 12.56 2.93
CA VAL A 185 -0.49 11.89 3.70
C VAL A 185 -0.94 11.70 5.16
N PRO A 186 -0.74 10.52 5.77
CA PRO A 186 -1.02 10.33 7.19
C PRO A 186 -0.30 11.36 8.10
N PRO A 187 -0.96 11.94 9.12
CA PRO A 187 -0.36 12.98 9.98
C PRO A 187 0.97 12.61 10.62
N PHE A 188 1.16 11.35 11.02
CA PHE A 188 2.41 10.90 11.64
C PHE A 188 3.59 10.89 10.64
N LEU A 189 3.34 10.53 9.38
CA LEU A 189 4.38 10.51 8.33
C LEU A 189 4.81 11.91 7.93
N ARG A 190 3.83 12.81 7.85
CA ARG A 190 4.04 14.23 7.66
C ARG A 190 5.00 14.79 8.72
N PHE A 191 4.70 14.53 10.00
CA PHE A 191 5.53 14.96 11.12
C PHE A 191 6.96 14.37 11.05
N MET A 192 7.10 13.05 10.86
CA MET A 192 8.43 12.43 10.74
C MET A 192 9.26 12.99 9.59
N GLN A 193 8.65 13.34 8.45
CA GLN A 193 9.37 13.94 7.32
C GLN A 193 9.85 15.36 7.60
N PHE A 194 9.07 16.12 8.36
CA PHE A 194 9.46 17.45 8.82
C PHE A 194 10.64 17.38 9.80
N VAL A 195 10.55 16.50 10.81
CA VAL A 195 11.65 16.25 11.76
C VAL A 195 12.91 15.80 11.01
N ALA A 196 12.81 14.80 10.13
CA ALA A 196 13.95 14.34 9.33
C ALA A 196 14.55 15.44 8.43
N ALA A 197 13.73 16.35 7.90
CA ALA A 197 14.20 17.50 7.12
C ALA A 197 14.95 18.52 7.98
N MET A 198 14.51 18.73 9.24
CA MET A 198 15.21 19.57 10.21
C MET A 198 16.55 18.95 10.64
N GLU A 199 16.57 17.65 10.94
CA GLU A 199 17.80 16.93 11.30
C GLU A 199 18.85 16.93 10.18
N HIS A 200 18.42 16.87 8.91
CA HIS A 200 19.33 16.96 7.76
C HIS A 200 19.79 18.39 7.46
N ASN A 201 19.28 19.38 8.20
CA ASN A 201 19.60 20.77 7.98
C ASN A 201 20.71 21.25 8.92
N GLU A 202 21.94 21.29 8.42
CA GLU A 202 23.09 21.80 9.18
C GLU A 202 22.90 23.24 9.70
N GLY A 203 22.03 24.04 9.07
CA GLY A 203 21.67 25.38 9.53
C GLY A 203 20.69 25.37 10.71
N ALA A 204 19.81 24.37 10.80
CA ALA A 204 18.86 24.23 11.91
C ALA A 204 19.58 23.85 13.21
N SER A 205 20.56 22.95 13.18
CA SER A 205 21.38 22.64 14.37
C SER A 205 22.12 23.87 14.90
N LYS A 206 22.72 24.67 14.01
CA LYS A 206 23.40 25.93 14.39
C LYS A 206 22.45 26.97 14.96
N PHE A 207 21.21 27.00 14.46
CA PHE A 207 20.17 27.89 14.95
C PHE A 207 19.67 27.45 16.34
N LEU A 208 19.53 26.15 16.59
CA LEU A 208 19.17 25.59 17.90
C LEU A 208 20.26 25.82 18.96
N GLU A 209 21.52 25.85 18.56
CA GLU A 209 22.66 26.15 19.43
C GLU A 209 22.85 27.66 19.68
N ALA A 210 22.23 28.53 18.87
CA ALA A 210 22.36 29.98 19.01
C ALA A 210 21.47 30.51 20.15
N PRO A 211 21.97 31.39 21.03
CA PRO A 211 21.16 32.01 22.07
C PRO A 211 20.02 32.82 21.44
N PHE A 212 18.80 32.65 21.97
CA PHE A 212 17.65 33.40 21.49
C PHE A 212 17.86 34.90 21.70
N PRO A 213 17.58 35.76 20.71
CA PRO A 213 17.81 37.20 20.85
C PRO A 213 16.97 37.79 22.00
N GLU A 214 17.60 38.50 22.94
CA GLU A 214 16.91 39.13 24.09
C GLU A 214 15.93 40.24 23.66
N ASP A 215 16.06 40.74 22.44
CA ASP A 215 15.28 41.81 21.83
C ASP A 215 14.22 41.30 20.82
N ALA A 216 13.99 39.98 20.76
CA ALA A 216 12.99 39.41 19.87
C ALA A 216 11.57 39.84 20.25
N GLU A 217 10.75 40.18 19.25
CA GLU A 217 9.33 40.47 19.45
C GLU A 217 8.59 39.23 20.02
N ASN A 218 7.57 39.43 20.86
CA ASN A 218 6.79 38.33 21.47
C ASN A 218 6.25 37.30 20.46
N SER A 219 5.91 37.73 19.24
CA SER A 219 5.46 36.88 18.13
C SER A 219 6.55 35.92 17.63
N THR A 220 7.81 36.33 17.73
CA THR A 220 8.99 35.53 17.37
C THR A 220 9.28 34.49 18.44
N GLU A 221 9.08 34.84 19.71
CA GLU A 221 9.23 33.93 20.85
C GLU A 221 8.19 32.81 20.83
N GLU A 222 6.93 33.11 20.50
CA GLU A 222 5.88 32.10 20.34
C GLU A 222 6.16 31.14 19.18
N LEU A 223 6.60 31.66 18.03
CA LEU A 223 7.00 30.83 16.88
C LEU A 223 8.21 29.94 17.20
N TYR A 224 9.18 30.46 17.95
CA TYR A 224 10.34 29.70 18.40
C TYR A 224 9.98 28.59 19.38
N LYS A 225 9.10 28.87 20.36
CA LYS A 225 8.58 27.85 21.29
C LYS A 225 7.80 26.77 20.57
N HIS A 226 6.98 27.13 19.59
CA HIS A 226 6.26 26.18 18.76
C HIS A 226 7.21 25.32 17.93
N PHE A 227 8.26 25.91 17.36
CA PHE A 227 9.31 25.20 16.63
C PHE A 227 10.06 24.20 17.52
N LEU A 228 10.43 24.59 18.74
CA LEU A 228 11.10 23.70 19.71
C LEU A 228 10.20 22.55 20.16
N ALA A 229 8.92 22.82 20.46
CA ALA A 229 7.96 21.78 20.83
C ALA A 229 7.80 20.72 19.72
N CYS A 230 7.83 21.13 18.45
CA CYS A 230 7.81 20.20 17.32
C CYS A 230 9.15 19.46 17.07
N TYR A 231 10.26 19.89 17.70
CA TYR A 231 11.57 19.24 17.57
C TYR A 231 11.85 18.22 18.69
N GLU A 232 11.31 18.47 19.89
CA GLU A 232 11.56 17.64 21.07
C GLU A 232 10.59 16.44 21.22
N ASP A 233 9.44 16.47 20.54
CA ASP A 233 8.43 15.39 20.46
C ASP A 233 8.73 14.35 19.35
#